data_AF-A0A4S2DD99-F1
#
_entry.id   AF-A0A4S2DD99-F1
#
_cell.length_a   1.000
_cell.length_b   1.000
_cell.length_c   1.000
_cell.angle_alpha   90.00
_cell.angle_beta   90.00
_cell.angle_gamma   90.00
#
_symmetry.space_group_name_H-M   'P 1'
#
loop_
_entity.id
_entity.type
_entity.pdbx_description
1 polymer ?
#
loop_
_entity_poly.entity_id
_entity_poly.type
_entity_poly.pdbx_seq_one_letter_code
_entity_poly.pdbx_strand_id
1 'polypeptide(L)' 'MNLKIKDIDKNTCIVCSKELVDDIINDGCLLCHECNNETVSLKVTDKKYEYYKERIKKWLISNFKIIT' A
#
# COMPACT_ATOMS: atom_id res chain seq x y z
N MET A 1 3.73 19.49 -7.71
CA MET A 1 2.98 18.88 -6.60
C MET A 1 4.00 18.26 -5.65
N ASN A 2 4.18 18.82 -4.45
CA ASN A 2 5.13 18.29 -3.46
C ASN A 2 4.35 17.47 -2.43
N LEU A 3 4.50 16.15 -2.50
CA LEU A 3 3.91 15.22 -1.54
C LEU A 3 4.86 15.08 -0.35
N LYS A 4 4.49 15.61 0.82
CA LYS A 4 5.19 15.27 2.08
C LYS A 4 4.58 14.01 2.65
N ILE A 5 5.37 12.94 2.68
CA ILE A 5 5.02 11.69 3.36
C ILE A 5 5.12 11.95 4.87
N LYS A 6 4.03 11.71 5.59
CA LYS A 6 4.05 11.65 7.06
C LYS A 6 4.82 10.39 7.46
N ASP A 7 5.69 10.43 8.47
CA ASP A 7 6.45 9.26 8.96
C ASP A 7 5.54 8.02 8.99
N ILE A 8 5.79 7.06 8.09
CA ILE A 8 4.92 5.89 7.87
C ILE A 8 5.29 4.88 8.94
N ASP A 9 4.66 5.02 10.10
CA ASP A 9 4.86 4.14 11.25
C ASP A 9 4.02 2.85 11.10
N LYS A 10 4.19 2.12 9.99
CA LYS A 10 3.33 0.97 9.67
C LYS A 10 4.08 -0.21 9.07
N ASN A 11 4.52 -1.11 9.95
CA ASN A 11 4.96 -2.46 9.63
C ASN A 11 3.78 -3.38 9.26
N THR A 12 2.76 -2.89 8.54
CA THR A 12 1.61 -3.72 8.13
C THR A 12 1.22 -3.45 6.68
N CYS A 13 0.88 -4.51 5.97
CA CYS A 13 0.42 -4.44 4.59
C CYS A 13 -0.88 -3.61 4.48
N ILE A 14 -0.89 -2.60 3.62
CA ILE A 14 -2.04 -1.70 3.49
C ILE A 14 -3.28 -2.40 2.91
N VAL A 15 -3.10 -3.55 2.25
CA VAL A 15 -4.21 -4.35 1.70
C VAL A 15 -4.71 -5.35 2.73
N CYS A 16 -3.89 -6.33 3.14
CA CYS A 16 -4.33 -7.45 3.98
C CYS A 16 -4.07 -7.28 5.47
N SER A 17 -3.41 -6.20 5.89
CA SER A 17 -3.08 -5.89 7.30
C SER A 17 -2.17 -6.91 7.99
N LYS A 18 -1.59 -7.87 7.25
CA LYS A 18 -0.51 -8.73 7.75
C LYS A 18 0.70 -7.87 8.12
N GLU A 19 1.39 -8.24 9.19
CA GLU A 19 2.67 -7.63 9.54
C GLU A 19 3.68 -7.81 8.40
N LEU A 20 4.41 -6.74 8.12
CA LEU A 20 5.55 -6.74 7.22
C LEU A 20 6.74 -7.15 8.06
N VAL A 21 7.31 -8.31 7.76
CA VAL A 21 8.54 -8.77 8.40
C VAL A 21 9.69 -8.09 7.68
N ASP A 22 10.47 -7.34 8.44
CA ASP A 22 11.69 -6.67 7.98
C ASP A 22 12.78 -7.73 7.72
N ASP A 23 12.77 -8.34 6.55
CA ASP A 23 14.00 -8.92 6.02
C ASP A 23 14.93 -7.79 5.55
N ILE A 24 16.24 -8.06 5.62
CA ILE A 24 17.42 -7.15 5.66
C ILE A 24 17.44 -5.98 4.64
N ILE A 25 16.54 -5.93 3.65
CA ILE A 25 16.36 -4.81 2.73
C ILE A 25 14.85 -4.57 2.52
N ASN A 26 14.22 -3.78 3.38
CA ASN A 26 12.84 -3.35 3.12
C ASN A 26 12.49 -1.99 3.71
N ASP A 27 13.30 -0.98 3.39
CA ASP A 27 13.05 0.40 3.76
C ASP A 27 11.75 0.90 3.07
N GLY A 28 10.62 0.87 3.80
CA GLY A 28 9.36 1.50 3.38
C GLY A 28 8.39 0.66 2.52
N CYS A 29 8.39 -0.67 2.64
CA CYS A 29 7.39 -1.47 1.92
C CYS A 29 5.96 -1.21 2.40
N LEU A 30 5.01 -1.03 1.48
CA LEU A 30 3.58 -0.83 1.79
C LEU A 30 2.75 -2.11 1.70
N LEU A 31 3.24 -3.09 0.94
CA LEU A 31 2.54 -4.34 0.66
C LEU A 31 3.40 -5.51 1.11
N CYS A 32 2.78 -6.55 1.66
CA CYS A 32 3.47 -7.82 1.83
C CYS A 32 3.75 -8.43 0.45
N HIS A 33 4.71 -9.36 0.38
CA HIS A 33 5.13 -10.00 -0.86
C HIS A 33 3.94 -10.57 -1.67
N GLU A 34 3.00 -11.22 -1.00
CA GLU A 34 1.79 -11.79 -1.62
C GLU A 34 0.91 -10.72 -2.26
N CYS A 35 0.55 -9.66 -1.52
CA CYS A 35 -0.27 -8.58 -2.04
C CYS A 35 0.46 -7.78 -3.13
N ASN A 36 1.77 -7.64 -3.06
CA ASN A 36 2.56 -7.00 -4.11
C ASN A 36 2.46 -7.79 -5.42
N ASN A 37 2.71 -9.11 -5.36
CA ASN A 37 2.60 -10.00 -6.52
C ASN A 37 1.19 -10.04 -7.09
N GLU A 38 0.16 -10.07 -6.24
CA GLU A 38 -1.23 -10.03 -6.70
C GLU A 38 -1.57 -8.68 -7.34
N THR A 39 -1.09 -7.55 -6.79
CA THR A 39 -1.32 -6.21 -7.36
C THR A 39 -0.74 -6.07 -8.76
N VAL A 40 0.49 -6.55 -9.01
CA VAL A 40 1.12 -6.44 -10.34
C VAL A 40 0.47 -7.35 -11.39
N SER A 41 -0.27 -8.37 -10.96
CA SER A 41 -0.92 -9.34 -11.86
C SER A 41 -2.45 -9.13 -11.98
N LEU A 42 -3.03 -8.25 -11.17
CA LEU A 42 -4.46 -7.92 -11.14
C LEU A 42 -4.92 -7.20 -12.42
N LYS A 43 -5.96 -7.73 -13.05
CA LYS A 43 -6.67 -7.10 -14.17
C LYS A 43 -7.90 -6.35 -13.67
N VAL A 44 -8.31 -5.31 -14.41
CA VAL A 44 -9.52 -4.51 -14.10
C VAL A 44 -10.78 -5.38 -14.01
N THR A 45 -10.81 -6.49 -14.76
CA THR A 45 -11.93 -7.45 -14.76
C THR A 45 -11.97 -8.37 -13.55
N ASP A 46 -10.90 -8.43 -12.75
CA ASP A 46 -10.82 -9.34 -11.62
C ASP A 46 -11.65 -8.84 -10.45
N LYS A 47 -12.40 -9.74 -9.81
CA LYS A 47 -13.27 -9.40 -8.66
C LYS A 47 -12.53 -8.69 -7.53
N LYS A 48 -11.24 -9.00 -7.35
CA LYS A 48 -10.40 -8.41 -6.31
C LYS A 48 -9.84 -7.03 -6.67
N TYR A 49 -9.91 -6.60 -7.93
CA TYR A 49 -9.34 -5.34 -8.39
C TYR A 49 -9.88 -4.13 -7.60
N GLU A 50 -11.21 -4.02 -7.50
CA GLU A 50 -11.83 -2.90 -6.77
C GLU A 50 -11.50 -2.94 -5.28
N TYR A 51 -11.36 -4.13 -4.69
CA TYR A 51 -10.93 -4.27 -3.30
C TYR A 51 -9.51 -3.71 -3.09
N TYR A 52 -8.55 -4.12 -3.92
CA TYR A 52 -7.17 -3.64 -3.85
C TYR A 52 -7.08 -2.12 -4.09
N LYS A 53 -7.75 -1.64 -5.14
CA LYS A 53 -7.80 -0.22 -5.50
C LYS A 53 -8.32 0.66 -4.36
N GLU A 54 -9.43 0.27 -3.72
CA GLU A 54 -10.01 1.07 -2.63
C GLU A 54 -9.14 1.07 -1.36
N ARG A 55 -8.47 -0.03 -1.04
CA ARG A 55 -7.54 -0.10 0.10
C ARG A 55 -6.33 0.82 -0.12
N ILE A 56 -5.71 0.75 -1.30
CA ILE A 56 -4.56 1.59 -1.67
C ILE A 56 -4.97 3.07 -1.69
N LYS A 57 -6.10 3.40 -2.32
CA LYS A 57 -6.62 4.77 -2.38
C LYS A 57 -6.87 5.36 -0.99
N LYS A 58 -7.54 4.63 -0.10
CA LYS A 58 -7.78 5.07 1.29
C LYS A 58 -6.48 5.33 2.03
N TRP A 59 -5.48 4.47 1.86
CA TRP A 59 -4.17 4.68 2.45
C TRP A 59 -3.49 5.94 1.91
N LEU A 60 -3.50 6.16 0.59
CA LEU A 60 -2.92 7.38 -0.01
C LEU A 60 -3.58 8.65 0.55
N ILE A 61 -4.91 8.73 0.56
CA ILE A 61 -5.65 9.89 1.08
C ILE A 61 -5.32 10.15 2.56
N SER A 62 -5.14 9.09 3.35
CA SER A 62 -4.88 9.21 4.79
C SER A 62 -3.45 9.65 5.12
N ASN A 63 -2.49 9.36 4.25
CA ASN A 63 -1.07 9.57 4.53
C ASN A 63 -0.44 10.73 3.73
N PHE A 64 -1.08 11.18 2.65
CA PHE A 64 -0.66 12.35 1.90
C PHE A 64 -1.56 13.54 2.19
N LYS A 65 -1.01 14.57 2.84
CA LYS A 65 -1.65 15.89 2.85
C LYS A 65 -1.30 16.59 1.54
N ILE A 66 -2.31 16.86 0.71
CA ILE A 66 -2.15 17.81 -0.39
C ILE A 66 -2.04 19.19 0.24
N ILE A 67 -0.83 19.75 0.27
CA ILE A 67 -0.62 21.14 0.65
C ILE A 67 -0.79 21.96 -0.64
N THR A 68 -1.93 22.64 -0.77
CA THR A 68 -2.17 23.68 -1.79
C THR A 68 -1.69 25.03 -1.31
#